data_AF-A0A970STM5-F1
#
_entry.id   AF-A0A970STM5-F1
#
_cell.length_a   1.000
_cell.length_b   1.000
_cell.length_c   1.000
_cell.angle_alpha   90.00
_cell.angle_beta   90.00
_cell.angle_gamma   90.00
#
_symmetry.space_group_name_H-M   'P 1'
#
loop_
_entity.id
_entity.type
_entity.pdbx_description
1 polymer ?
#
loop_
_entity_poly.entity_id
_entity_poly.type
_entity_poly.pdbx_seq_one_letter_code
_entity_poly.pdbx_strand_id
1 'polypeptide(L)'
;MPKSIKISLKVLFLLILIMTHVFPIKAEVRGDSLTTAITTASSNSITFEVKIPVDRIFVETIQIEDHIYSKINLPGFSTMSQAGAPQLPLLTEVLGVPFDSEIKVSVKPGKTIRQRLSAPLLPVTSESIEWGLESLTEGSWGEPVVINSIEPDPEIYKNNSIFPGVLGEVTNDAVLRSQRLISIALYPIRYDPSSNEIIMVDRLIVTVEFSGFANELQDVVKSEPLVFENFFQENLLNYEQAKTWRENVSSNSVNGSTITKAAWFPPDPGWRIKVREDGFYKLTFTELEAAGIPIDTINLNTLKMFHLG
;
A
#
# COMPACT_ATOMS: atom_id res chain seq x y z
N MET A 1 74.03 -29.45 16.78
CA MET A 1 73.17 -28.41 16.18
C MET A 1 72.49 -29.03 14.96
N PRO A 2 71.17 -28.88 14.69
CA PRO A 2 70.31 -27.72 14.96
C PRO A 2 68.85 -27.99 15.44
N LYS A 3 68.24 -26.90 15.94
CA LYS A 3 66.84 -26.42 15.83
C LYS A 3 65.66 -27.32 16.22
N SER A 4 65.07 -26.98 17.37
CA SER A 4 63.66 -27.21 17.71
C SER A 4 62.73 -26.26 16.94
N ILE A 5 61.63 -26.78 16.39
CA ILE A 5 60.45 -26.01 15.96
C ILE A 5 59.23 -26.54 16.74
N LYS A 6 58.58 -25.66 17.49
CA LYS A 6 57.28 -25.92 18.13
C LYS A 6 56.19 -25.62 17.12
N ILE A 7 55.33 -26.58 16.83
CA ILE A 7 54.11 -26.36 16.04
C ILE A 7 52.97 -26.14 17.04
N SER A 8 52.32 -24.97 16.95
CA SER A 8 51.22 -24.58 17.82
C SER A 8 49.91 -25.25 17.40
N LEU A 9 49.24 -25.84 18.38
CA LEU A 9 47.88 -26.36 18.36
C LEU A 9 46.86 -25.23 18.08
N LYS A 10 46.57 -24.94 16.81
CA LYS A 10 45.45 -24.08 16.39
C LYS A 10 44.90 -24.45 15.01
N VAL A 11 44.43 -25.69 14.82
CA VAL A 11 43.54 -26.02 13.69
C VAL A 11 42.62 -27.17 14.10
N LEU A 12 41.65 -26.89 14.97
CA LEU A 12 40.47 -27.76 15.14
C LEU A 12 39.33 -26.98 15.82
N PHE A 13 38.91 -25.86 15.23
CA PHE A 13 37.64 -25.21 15.59
C PHE A 13 37.18 -24.29 14.45
N LEU A 14 37.08 -24.85 13.24
CA LEU A 14 36.51 -24.16 12.09
C LEU A 14 35.77 -25.15 11.18
N LEU A 15 34.81 -25.89 11.76
CA LEU A 15 33.82 -26.61 10.95
C LEU A 15 32.53 -26.99 11.71
N ILE A 16 32.13 -26.17 12.69
CA ILE A 16 30.81 -26.26 13.36
C ILE A 16 30.30 -24.82 13.57
N LEU A 17 29.97 -24.11 12.50
CA LEU A 17 29.19 -22.86 12.57
C LEU A 17 28.51 -22.48 11.24
N ILE A 18 28.06 -23.44 10.43
CA ILE A 18 27.22 -23.16 9.24
C ILE A 18 26.07 -24.17 9.15
N MET A 19 25.38 -24.37 10.28
CA MET A 19 24.04 -24.98 10.31
C MET A 19 23.16 -24.19 11.29
N THR A 20 23.21 -22.85 11.20
CA THR A 20 22.04 -22.06 11.57
C THR A 20 21.04 -22.27 10.45
N HIS A 21 20.13 -23.22 10.64
CA HIS A 21 18.87 -23.19 9.91
C HIS A 21 18.28 -21.80 10.15
N VAL A 22 18.32 -20.97 9.10
CA VAL A 22 17.46 -19.79 9.00
C VAL A 22 16.06 -20.36 8.85
N PHE A 23 15.45 -20.74 9.98
CA PHE A 23 14.01 -20.87 10.02
C PHE A 23 13.49 -19.47 9.66
N PRO A 24 12.70 -19.32 8.59
CA PRO A 24 12.01 -18.06 8.38
C PRO A 24 11.24 -17.82 9.67
N ILE A 25 11.55 -16.71 10.34
CA ILE A 25 10.73 -16.19 11.41
C ILE A 25 9.39 -15.91 10.71
N LYS A 26 8.44 -16.84 10.83
CA LYS A 26 7.04 -16.51 10.62
C LYS A 26 6.79 -15.40 11.62
N ALA A 27 6.62 -14.19 11.11
CA ALA A 27 5.92 -13.16 11.86
C ALA A 27 4.52 -13.71 12.10
N GLU A 28 4.35 -14.45 13.19
CA GLU A 28 3.04 -14.86 13.66
C GLU A 28 2.42 -13.64 14.32
N VAL A 29 2.02 -12.67 13.49
CA VAL A 29 1.01 -11.68 13.87
C VAL A 29 -0.34 -12.38 13.72
N ARG A 30 -0.56 -13.42 14.52
CA ARG A 30 -1.88 -13.98 14.75
C ARG A 30 -2.43 -13.34 16.02
N GLY A 31 -2.60 -12.03 15.96
CA GLY A 31 -3.39 -11.27 16.92
C GLY A 31 -4.85 -11.47 16.57
N ASP A 32 -5.48 -12.45 17.24
CA ASP A 32 -6.91 -12.54 17.51
C ASP A 32 -7.85 -11.97 16.43
N SER A 33 -8.34 -12.86 15.57
CA SER A 33 -9.02 -12.62 14.30
C SER A 33 -9.92 -11.39 14.28
N LEU A 34 -9.47 -10.36 13.57
CA LEU A 34 -10.37 -9.54 12.77
C LEU A 34 -11.33 -10.49 12.04
N THR A 35 -12.58 -10.48 12.45
CA THR A 35 -13.57 -11.42 11.93
C THR A 35 -14.19 -10.79 10.70
N THR A 36 -13.41 -10.70 9.63
CA THR A 36 -13.95 -10.41 8.30
C THR A 36 -14.61 -11.68 7.79
N ALA A 37 -15.90 -11.58 7.45
CA ALA A 37 -16.68 -12.73 7.00
C ALA A 37 -17.52 -12.37 5.78
N ILE A 38 -17.39 -13.16 4.72
CA ILE A 38 -18.28 -13.07 3.56
C ILE A 38 -19.69 -13.48 4.00
N THR A 39 -20.65 -12.59 3.80
CA THR A 39 -22.07 -12.82 4.11
C THR A 39 -22.83 -13.26 2.86
N THR A 40 -22.46 -12.74 1.69
CA THR A 40 -23.09 -13.08 0.42
C THR A 40 -22.07 -13.05 -0.69
N ALA A 41 -22.07 -14.08 -1.51
CA ALA A 41 -21.28 -14.16 -2.73
C ALA A 41 -22.23 -14.55 -3.87
N SER A 42 -22.36 -13.67 -4.85
CA SER A 42 -23.09 -13.91 -6.09
C SER A 42 -22.14 -13.75 -7.28
N SER A 43 -22.61 -14.03 -8.48
CA SER A 43 -21.82 -13.78 -9.70
C SER A 43 -21.45 -12.30 -9.86
N ASN A 44 -22.32 -11.39 -9.41
CA ASN A 44 -22.22 -9.95 -9.69
C ASN A 44 -21.98 -9.11 -8.43
N SER A 45 -21.87 -9.72 -7.27
CA SER A 45 -21.59 -8.99 -6.03
C SER A 45 -20.97 -9.87 -4.96
N ILE A 46 -20.12 -9.26 -4.14
CA ILE A 46 -19.61 -9.82 -2.89
C ILE A 46 -19.95 -8.85 -1.77
N THR A 47 -20.59 -9.37 -0.73
CA THR A 47 -20.86 -8.66 0.52
C THR A 47 -20.14 -9.34 1.66
N PHE A 48 -19.36 -8.57 2.42
CA PHE A 48 -18.68 -9.04 3.63
C PHE A 48 -18.89 -8.08 4.80
N GLU A 49 -18.89 -8.64 6.00
CA GLU A 49 -18.95 -7.89 7.26
C GLU A 49 -17.57 -7.91 7.92
N VAL A 50 -17.09 -6.75 8.35
CA VAL A 50 -15.90 -6.60 9.19
C VAL A 50 -16.36 -6.21 10.58
N LYS A 51 -16.03 -7.02 11.58
CA LYS A 51 -16.27 -6.68 12.99
C LYS A 51 -15.08 -5.94 13.58
N ILE A 52 -15.35 -4.80 14.20
CA ILE A 52 -14.35 -3.93 14.80
C ILE A 52 -14.35 -4.16 16.32
N PRO A 53 -13.22 -4.57 16.92
CA PRO A 53 -13.14 -4.79 18.36
C PRO A 53 -13.00 -3.44 19.08
N VAL A 54 -14.10 -2.67 19.15
CA VAL A 54 -14.12 -1.32 19.73
C VAL A 54 -13.61 -1.27 21.17
N ASP A 55 -13.82 -2.33 21.94
CA ASP A 55 -13.34 -2.46 23.33
C ASP A 55 -11.82 -2.57 23.45
N ARG A 56 -11.11 -2.80 22.33
CA ARG A 56 -9.64 -2.85 22.25
C ARG A 56 -9.01 -1.55 21.75
N ILE A 57 -9.84 -0.57 21.38
CA ILE A 57 -9.35 0.74 21.00
C ILE A 57 -8.82 1.40 22.26
N PHE A 58 -7.55 1.80 22.23
CA PHE A 58 -6.96 2.60 23.29
C PHE A 58 -6.45 3.91 22.73
N VAL A 59 -6.68 4.97 23.51
CA VAL A 59 -6.24 6.33 23.19
C VAL A 59 -5.18 6.70 24.22
N GLU A 60 -3.96 6.89 23.75
CA GLU A 60 -2.83 7.34 24.55
C GLU A 60 -2.62 8.84 24.34
N THR A 61 -2.32 9.56 25.41
CA THR A 61 -1.88 10.96 25.31
C THR A 61 -0.36 10.99 25.31
N ILE A 62 0.21 11.57 24.26
CA ILE A 62 1.66 11.69 24.08
C ILE A 62 2.04 13.16 23.97
N GLN A 63 3.22 13.50 24.47
CA GLN A 63 3.80 14.81 24.28
C GLN A 63 4.95 14.68 23.28
N ILE A 64 4.88 15.43 22.19
CA ILE A 64 5.94 15.50 21.20
C ILE A 64 6.31 16.98 21.04
N GLU A 65 7.58 17.29 21.26
CA GLU A 65 8.07 18.66 21.38
C GLU A 65 7.26 19.42 22.46
N ASP A 66 6.64 20.54 22.09
CA ASP A 66 5.80 21.37 22.96
C ASP A 66 4.28 21.13 22.77
N HIS A 67 3.90 20.13 21.98
CA HIS A 67 2.50 19.83 21.67
C HIS A 67 2.06 18.50 22.30
N ILE A 68 0.83 18.48 22.80
CA ILE A 68 0.18 17.27 23.32
C ILE A 68 -0.76 16.75 22.23
N TYR A 69 -0.65 15.46 21.93
CA TYR A 69 -1.47 14.77 20.95
C TYR A 69 -2.12 13.51 21.54
N SER A 70 -3.23 13.11 20.95
CA SER A 70 -3.87 11.83 21.19
C SER A 70 -3.45 10.85 20.09
N LYS A 71 -2.92 9.69 20.47
CA LYS A 71 -2.59 8.59 19.57
C LYS A 71 -3.59 7.46 19.76
N ILE A 72 -4.24 7.04 18.68
CA ILE A 72 -5.14 5.88 18.70
C ILE A 72 -4.35 4.65 18.33
N ASN A 73 -4.56 3.57 19.07
CA ASN A 73 -4.06 2.26 18.67
C ASN A 73 -5.19 1.23 18.72
N LEU A 74 -5.20 0.39 17.70
CA LEU A 74 -6.15 -0.70 17.54
C LEU A 74 -5.38 -1.91 17.00
N PRO A 75 -5.11 -2.93 17.83
CA PRO A 75 -4.35 -4.10 17.43
C PRO A 75 -4.97 -4.80 16.21
N GLY A 76 -4.12 -5.20 15.27
CA GLY A 76 -4.54 -5.86 14.02
C GLY A 76 -4.87 -4.90 12.87
N PHE A 77 -4.87 -3.59 13.10
CA PHE A 77 -5.10 -2.58 12.07
C PHE A 77 -3.80 -1.90 11.67
N SER A 78 -3.72 -1.56 10.39
CA SER A 78 -2.69 -0.68 9.86
C SER A 78 -2.99 0.77 10.22
N THR A 79 -2.02 1.65 10.05
CA THR A 79 -2.19 3.09 10.30
C THR A 79 -2.14 3.85 8.98
N MET A 80 -2.90 4.96 8.87
CA MET A 80 -2.81 5.84 7.71
C MET A 80 -1.38 6.37 7.51
N SER A 81 -0.98 6.53 6.25
CA SER A 81 0.35 6.97 5.84
C SER A 81 0.36 8.36 5.19
N GLN A 82 -0.80 9.03 5.08
CA GLN A 82 -0.88 10.38 4.51
C GLN A 82 -0.24 11.37 5.48
N ALA A 83 0.92 11.89 5.12
CA ALA A 83 1.64 12.92 5.88
C ALA A 83 0.72 14.08 6.28
N GLY A 84 0.80 14.52 7.54
CA GLY A 84 0.00 15.60 8.09
C GLY A 84 -1.47 15.26 8.37
N ALA A 85 -2.00 14.14 7.87
CA ALA A 85 -3.34 13.69 8.21
C ALA A 85 -3.41 13.09 9.63
N PRO A 86 -4.59 13.07 10.27
CA PRO A 86 -4.79 12.37 11.53
C PRO A 86 -4.39 10.90 11.45
N GLN A 87 -3.53 10.47 12.37
CA GLN A 87 -3.03 9.10 12.45
C GLN A 87 -4.13 8.17 12.96
N LEU A 88 -4.93 7.65 12.03
CA LEU A 88 -6.08 6.78 12.30
C LEU A 88 -5.78 5.32 11.90
N PRO A 89 -6.29 4.34 12.66
CA PRO A 89 -6.29 2.94 12.25
C PRO A 89 -7.19 2.69 11.03
N LEU A 90 -6.71 1.87 10.10
CA LEU A 90 -7.44 1.42 8.91
C LEU A 90 -7.23 -0.09 8.70
N LEU A 91 -8.18 -0.71 8.00
CA LEU A 91 -8.08 -2.10 7.54
C LEU A 91 -8.04 -2.13 6.02
N THR A 92 -7.19 -2.98 5.44
CA THR A 92 -7.18 -3.23 4.00
C THR A 92 -7.62 -4.65 3.74
N GLU A 93 -8.67 -4.82 2.95
CA GLU A 93 -9.14 -6.13 2.48
C GLU A 93 -8.85 -6.27 0.99
N VAL A 94 -8.35 -7.43 0.57
CA VAL A 94 -8.01 -7.70 -0.83
C VAL A 94 -9.02 -8.69 -1.40
N LEU A 95 -9.61 -8.35 -2.54
CA LEU A 95 -10.56 -9.20 -3.24
C LEU A 95 -10.08 -9.49 -4.66
N GLY A 96 -10.27 -10.73 -5.12
CA GLY A 96 -10.22 -11.04 -6.54
C GLY A 96 -11.52 -10.57 -7.19
N VAL A 97 -11.45 -9.99 -8.38
CA VAL A 97 -12.63 -9.50 -9.11
C VAL A 97 -12.61 -9.98 -10.57
N PRO A 98 -13.76 -9.99 -11.26
CA PRO A 98 -13.81 -10.29 -12.69
C PRO A 98 -12.92 -9.36 -13.52
N PHE A 99 -12.33 -9.93 -14.57
CA PHE A 99 -11.76 -9.13 -15.65
C PHE A 99 -12.87 -8.39 -16.39
N ASP A 100 -12.53 -7.24 -16.98
CA ASP A 100 -13.43 -6.38 -17.75
C ASP A 100 -14.72 -5.94 -17.03
N SER A 101 -14.76 -6.04 -15.69
CA SER A 101 -15.85 -5.49 -14.89
C SER A 101 -15.54 -4.10 -14.36
N GLU A 102 -16.56 -3.25 -14.38
CA GLU A 102 -16.59 -2.03 -13.57
C GLU A 102 -16.90 -2.41 -12.12
N ILE A 103 -16.17 -1.81 -11.17
CA ILE A 103 -16.25 -2.10 -9.75
C ILE A 103 -16.92 -0.94 -9.03
N LYS A 104 -17.95 -1.23 -8.25
CA LYS A 104 -18.57 -0.25 -7.34
C LYS A 104 -18.54 -0.75 -5.92
N VAL A 105 -17.94 0.03 -5.02
CA VAL A 105 -17.87 -0.28 -3.59
C VAL A 105 -18.83 0.60 -2.81
N SER A 106 -19.62 -0.01 -1.95
CA SER A 106 -20.49 0.67 -0.99
C SER A 106 -20.22 0.14 0.41
N VAL A 107 -20.05 1.04 1.38
CA VAL A 107 -19.77 0.70 2.77
C VAL A 107 -20.85 1.28 3.66
N LYS A 108 -21.47 0.44 4.49
CA LYS A 108 -22.47 0.85 5.47
C LYS A 108 -21.95 0.64 6.89
N PRO A 109 -22.08 1.63 7.79
CA PRO A 109 -21.66 1.50 9.18
C PRO A 109 -22.66 0.69 9.99
N GLY A 110 -22.17 0.03 11.03
CA GLY A 110 -22.98 -0.50 12.12
C GLY A 110 -23.36 0.56 13.15
N LYS A 111 -23.31 0.18 14.43
CA LYS A 111 -23.55 1.10 15.55
C LYS A 111 -22.37 2.07 15.65
N THR A 112 -22.69 3.36 15.73
CA THR A 112 -21.71 4.42 15.91
C THR A 112 -21.52 4.77 17.39
N ILE A 113 -20.27 4.97 17.79
CA ILE A 113 -19.85 5.41 19.12
C ILE A 113 -19.00 6.67 18.95
N ARG A 114 -19.30 7.72 19.71
CA ARG A 114 -18.50 8.96 19.75
C ARG A 114 -17.71 9.02 21.04
N GLN A 115 -16.45 9.42 20.94
CA GLN A 115 -15.59 9.64 22.10
C GLN A 115 -14.82 10.95 21.93
N ARG A 116 -14.92 11.83 22.92
CA ARG A 116 -14.16 13.08 22.97
C ARG A 116 -12.72 12.81 23.37
N LEU A 117 -11.79 13.49 22.70
CA LEU A 117 -10.36 13.42 22.99
C LEU A 117 -9.92 14.54 23.93
N SER A 118 -8.89 14.27 24.72
CA SER A 118 -8.25 15.27 25.60
C SER A 118 -7.35 16.25 24.82
N ALA A 119 -6.83 15.81 23.67
CA ALA A 119 -5.96 16.59 22.78
C ALA A 119 -6.24 16.22 21.31
N PRO A 120 -5.85 17.04 20.31
CA PRO A 120 -6.00 16.71 18.89
C PRO A 120 -5.31 15.39 18.54
N LEU A 121 -5.77 14.72 17.48
CA LEU A 121 -5.09 13.51 17.02
C LEU A 121 -3.68 13.81 16.53
N LEU A 122 -2.76 12.88 16.79
CA LEU A 122 -1.40 12.93 16.28
C LEU A 122 -1.43 12.94 14.74
N PRO A 123 -0.78 13.91 14.07
CA PRO A 123 -0.59 13.86 12.62
C PRO A 123 0.44 12.79 12.23
N VAL A 124 0.27 12.20 11.06
CA VAL A 124 1.29 11.32 10.48
C VAL A 124 2.56 12.12 10.19
N THR A 125 3.69 11.65 10.71
CA THR A 125 5.01 12.25 10.50
C THR A 125 5.39 12.26 9.02
N SER A 126 5.94 13.38 8.55
CA SER A 126 6.59 13.48 7.24
C SER A 126 8.11 13.36 7.39
N GLU A 127 8.75 12.72 6.41
CA GLU A 127 10.20 12.69 6.29
C GLU A 127 10.59 13.59 5.12
N SER A 128 11.45 14.59 5.37
CA SER A 128 12.09 15.37 4.31
C SER A 128 13.59 15.11 4.31
N ILE A 129 14.17 15.14 3.12
CA ILE A 129 15.63 15.06 2.95
C ILE A 129 16.12 16.46 2.68
N GLU A 130 16.88 17.01 3.61
CA GLU A 130 17.63 18.24 3.38
C GLU A 130 19.07 17.90 3.01
N TRP A 131 19.49 18.37 1.84
CA TRP A 131 20.89 18.39 1.45
C TRP A 131 21.52 19.61 2.10
N GLY A 132 22.53 19.40 2.95
CA GLY A 132 23.21 20.52 3.60
C GLY A 132 23.74 21.52 2.57
N LEU A 133 23.41 22.81 2.76
CA LEU A 133 23.80 23.89 1.84
C LEU A 133 25.33 23.93 1.59
N GLU A 134 26.12 23.53 2.59
CA GLU A 134 27.58 23.45 2.54
C GLU A 134 28.10 22.35 1.59
N SER A 135 27.34 21.25 1.46
CA SER A 135 27.67 20.14 0.54
C SER A 135 27.50 20.56 -0.93
N LEU A 136 26.57 21.46 -1.22
CA LEU A 136 26.35 21.97 -2.58
C LEU A 136 27.46 22.93 -3.04
N THR A 137 28.13 23.61 -2.10
CA THR A 137 29.18 24.60 -2.41
C THR A 137 30.57 24.00 -2.63
N GLU A 138 30.86 22.82 -2.09
CA GLU A 138 32.19 22.18 -2.20
C GLU A 138 32.26 21.05 -3.25
N GLY A 139 31.18 20.77 -3.98
CA GLY A 139 31.14 19.68 -4.96
C GLY A 139 31.30 18.28 -4.35
N SER A 140 31.12 18.18 -3.02
CA SER A 140 31.12 16.93 -2.27
C SER A 140 29.68 16.56 -1.95
N TRP A 141 29.23 15.36 -2.33
CA TRP A 141 27.94 14.83 -1.91
C TRP A 141 28.03 14.45 -0.42
N GLY A 142 27.59 15.35 0.45
CA GLY A 142 27.43 15.08 1.87
C GLY A 142 26.31 14.07 2.08
N GLU A 143 26.31 13.41 3.23
CA GLU A 143 25.21 12.50 3.58
C GLU A 143 23.91 13.30 3.72
N PRO A 144 22.80 12.83 3.12
CA PRO A 144 21.50 13.46 3.27
C PRO A 144 21.07 13.46 4.75
N VAL A 145 20.61 14.60 5.26
CA VAL A 145 20.02 14.69 6.59
C VAL A 145 18.53 14.42 6.46
N VAL A 146 18.04 13.37 7.13
CA VAL A 146 16.61 13.06 7.22
C VAL A 146 16.02 13.86 8.38
N ILE A 147 15.04 14.72 8.08
CA ILE A 147 14.32 15.52 9.05
C ILE A 147 12.90 14.97 9.15
N ASN A 148 12.49 14.63 10.37
CA ASN A 148 11.13 14.22 10.67
C ASN A 148 10.35 15.45 11.13
N SER A 149 9.24 15.76 10.45
CA SER A 149 8.35 16.87 10.82
C SER A 149 6.96 16.34 11.16
N ILE A 150 6.35 16.92 12.19
CA ILE A 150 4.98 16.63 12.61
C ILE A 150 4.17 17.91 12.41
N GLU A 151 3.77 18.14 11.17
CA GLU A 151 2.98 19.30 10.78
C GLU A 151 1.53 18.86 10.48
N PRO A 152 0.53 19.28 11.29
CA PRO A 152 -0.87 18.98 11.02
C PRO A 152 -1.29 19.65 9.70
N ASP A 153 -1.90 18.88 8.80
CA ASP A 153 -2.44 19.42 7.56
C ASP A 153 -3.57 20.41 7.88
N PRO A 154 -3.43 21.71 7.56
CA PRO A 154 -4.43 22.71 7.87
C PRO A 154 -5.77 22.44 7.18
N GLU A 155 -5.78 21.80 6.01
CA GLU A 155 -7.00 21.47 5.27
C GLU A 155 -7.83 20.38 5.96
N ILE A 156 -7.21 19.62 6.88
CA ILE A 156 -7.89 18.62 7.70
C ILE A 156 -8.16 19.18 9.09
N TYR A 157 -7.13 19.68 9.79
CA TYR A 157 -7.23 20.06 11.20
C TYR A 157 -7.97 21.38 11.45
N LYS A 158 -7.99 22.31 10.48
CA LYS A 158 -8.73 23.57 10.58
C LYS A 158 -10.08 23.52 9.88
N ASN A 159 -10.35 22.44 9.16
CA ASN A 159 -11.61 22.23 8.48
C ASN A 159 -12.60 21.53 9.42
N ASN A 160 -13.84 22.02 9.46
CA ASN A 160 -14.90 21.45 10.30
C ASN A 160 -15.56 20.22 9.65
N SER A 161 -14.77 19.40 8.97
CA SER A 161 -15.24 18.24 8.21
C SER A 161 -14.69 16.94 8.80
N ILE A 162 -15.50 15.89 8.80
CA ILE A 162 -15.10 14.57 9.30
C ILE A 162 -14.06 13.97 8.37
N PHE A 163 -12.97 13.46 8.92
CA PHE A 163 -11.88 12.81 8.20
C PHE A 163 -11.63 11.36 8.67
N PRO A 164 -11.50 10.37 7.79
CA PRO A 164 -11.80 10.43 6.36
C PRO A 164 -13.29 10.69 6.08
N GLY A 165 -13.60 11.31 4.95
CA GLY A 165 -15.00 11.61 4.56
C GLY A 165 -15.81 10.37 4.20
N VAL A 166 -15.14 9.26 3.87
CA VAL A 166 -15.72 7.97 3.46
C VAL A 166 -15.43 6.89 4.50
N LEU A 167 -16.20 5.80 4.48
CA LEU A 167 -15.98 4.63 5.34
C LEU A 167 -15.12 3.55 4.66
N GLY A 168 -14.94 3.66 3.34
CA GLY A 168 -13.98 2.86 2.61
C GLY A 168 -13.95 3.21 1.14
N GLU A 169 -12.84 2.87 0.51
CA GLU A 169 -12.53 3.18 -0.89
C GLU A 169 -11.60 2.14 -1.51
N VAL A 170 -11.61 2.06 -2.84
CA VAL A 170 -10.66 1.23 -3.59
C VAL A 170 -9.33 1.99 -3.68
N THR A 171 -8.27 1.44 -3.09
CA THR A 171 -6.93 2.05 -3.09
C THR A 171 -6.01 1.47 -4.16
N ASN A 172 -6.34 0.29 -4.70
CA ASN A 172 -5.58 -0.38 -5.74
C ASN A 172 -6.53 -1.24 -6.60
N ASP A 173 -6.30 -1.26 -7.91
CA ASP A 173 -6.87 -2.18 -8.88
C ASP A 173 -5.73 -2.65 -9.80
N ALA A 174 -5.35 -3.92 -9.65
CA ALA A 174 -4.19 -4.48 -10.31
C ALA A 174 -4.46 -5.88 -10.85
N VAL A 175 -3.58 -6.35 -11.73
CA VAL A 175 -3.58 -7.73 -12.22
C VAL A 175 -2.30 -8.41 -11.75
N LEU A 176 -2.45 -9.50 -11.01
CA LEU A 176 -1.38 -10.40 -10.65
C LEU A 176 -1.58 -11.73 -11.39
N ARG A 177 -0.77 -11.95 -12.43
CA ARG A 177 -0.82 -13.15 -13.28
C ARG A 177 -2.22 -13.38 -13.85
N SER A 178 -2.87 -14.47 -13.46
CA SER A 178 -4.20 -14.85 -13.91
C SER A 178 -5.32 -14.17 -13.13
N GLN A 179 -5.03 -13.33 -12.14
CA GLN A 179 -6.03 -12.79 -11.22
C GLN A 179 -6.02 -11.26 -11.21
N ARG A 180 -7.16 -10.64 -11.50
CA ARG A 180 -7.38 -9.22 -11.17
C ARG A 180 -7.78 -9.11 -9.70
N LEU A 181 -7.16 -8.18 -8.99
CA LEU A 181 -7.35 -7.97 -7.56
C LEU A 181 -7.48 -6.48 -7.24
N ILE A 182 -8.39 -6.18 -6.30
CA ILE A 182 -8.59 -4.84 -5.76
C ILE A 182 -8.24 -4.83 -4.28
N SER A 183 -7.72 -3.71 -3.81
CA SER A 183 -7.54 -3.43 -2.38
C SER A 183 -8.56 -2.40 -1.93
N ILE A 184 -9.31 -2.72 -0.87
CA ILE A 184 -10.31 -1.83 -0.29
C ILE A 184 -9.80 -1.39 1.08
N ALA A 185 -9.51 -0.09 1.23
CA ALA A 185 -9.23 0.50 2.53
C ALA A 185 -10.56 0.80 3.24
N LEU A 186 -10.62 0.46 4.52
CA LEU A 186 -11.79 0.59 5.39
C LEU A 186 -11.41 1.43 6.61
N TYR A 187 -12.24 2.43 6.91
CA TYR A 187 -12.01 3.42 7.95
C TYR A 187 -13.02 3.24 9.09
N PRO A 188 -12.74 2.36 10.07
CA PRO A 188 -13.63 2.11 11.20
C PRO A 188 -13.65 3.26 12.22
N ILE A 189 -12.63 4.11 12.20
CA ILE A 189 -12.48 5.28 13.07
C ILE A 189 -12.30 6.50 12.19
N ARG A 190 -13.12 7.53 12.45
CA ARG A 190 -13.03 8.83 11.81
C ARG A 190 -12.86 9.91 12.87
N TYR A 191 -12.27 11.03 12.50
CA TYR A 191 -12.00 12.16 13.35
C TYR A 191 -12.86 13.36 12.95
N ASP A 192 -13.43 14.02 13.94
CA ASP A 192 -14.12 15.31 13.80
C ASP A 192 -13.26 16.40 14.47
N PRO A 193 -12.52 17.20 13.68
CA PRO A 193 -11.65 18.26 14.19
C PRO A 193 -12.43 19.36 14.94
N SER A 194 -13.70 19.59 14.59
CA SER A 194 -14.49 20.70 15.13
C SER A 194 -14.89 20.48 16.60
N SER A 195 -15.19 19.23 16.94
CA SER A 195 -15.58 18.81 18.29
C SER A 195 -14.44 18.12 19.06
N ASN A 196 -13.32 17.85 18.38
CA ASN A 196 -12.22 17.03 18.86
C ASN A 196 -12.71 15.65 19.34
N GLU A 197 -13.53 15.01 18.50
CA GLU A 197 -14.13 13.69 18.76
C GLU A 197 -13.67 12.66 17.73
N ILE A 198 -13.59 11.40 18.15
CA ILE A 198 -13.50 10.26 17.26
C ILE A 198 -14.87 9.59 17.14
N ILE A 199 -15.17 9.15 15.92
CA ILE A 199 -16.39 8.47 15.53
C ILE A 199 -15.99 7.06 15.13
N MET A 200 -16.34 6.10 15.98
CA MET A 200 -16.01 4.68 15.83
C MET A 200 -17.26 3.90 15.42
N VAL A 201 -17.08 2.83 14.67
CA VAL A 201 -18.15 1.88 14.35
C VAL A 201 -17.79 0.47 14.80
N ASP A 202 -18.79 -0.28 15.26
CA ASP A 202 -18.62 -1.67 15.72
C ASP A 202 -18.49 -2.68 14.57
N ARG A 203 -18.97 -2.34 13.38
CA ARG A 203 -18.83 -3.11 12.16
C ARG A 203 -18.95 -2.26 10.90
N LEU A 204 -18.43 -2.81 9.81
CA LEU A 204 -18.60 -2.29 8.45
C LEU A 204 -19.19 -3.40 7.57
N ILE A 205 -20.28 -3.08 6.88
CA ILE A 205 -20.86 -3.95 5.86
C ILE A 205 -20.43 -3.41 4.50
N VAL A 206 -19.57 -4.15 3.83
CA VAL A 206 -18.98 -3.77 2.55
C VAL A 206 -19.66 -4.57 1.45
N THR A 207 -20.16 -3.89 0.44
CA THR A 207 -20.71 -4.51 -0.77
C THR A 207 -19.89 -4.05 -1.97
N VAL A 208 -19.36 -5.02 -2.70
CA VAL A 208 -18.63 -4.84 -3.95
C VAL A 208 -19.49 -5.37 -5.06
N GLU A 209 -19.90 -4.50 -5.97
CA GLU A 209 -20.73 -4.83 -7.14
C GLU A 209 -19.85 -4.84 -8.41
N PHE A 210 -20.14 -5.79 -9.29
CA PHE A 210 -19.46 -6.01 -10.56
C PHE A 210 -20.46 -5.85 -11.71
N SER A 211 -20.17 -4.96 -12.66
CA SER A 211 -20.97 -4.75 -13.87
C SER A 211 -20.12 -4.83 -15.13
N GLY A 212 -20.76 -5.13 -16.27
CA GLY A 212 -20.11 -5.06 -17.59
C GLY A 212 -19.32 -6.31 -18.02
N PHE A 213 -19.15 -7.31 -17.16
CA PHE A 213 -18.48 -8.55 -17.54
C PHE A 213 -19.47 -9.54 -18.17
N ALA A 214 -19.06 -10.19 -19.26
CA ALA A 214 -19.81 -11.29 -19.82
C ALA A 214 -19.62 -12.52 -18.90
N ASN A 215 -20.72 -13.11 -18.43
CA ASN A 215 -20.74 -14.46 -17.84
C ASN A 215 -20.45 -15.51 -18.95
N GLU A 216 -19.42 -15.30 -19.77
CA GLU A 216 -18.93 -16.38 -20.61
C GLU A 216 -18.30 -17.40 -19.67
N LEU A 217 -18.91 -18.58 -19.66
CA LEU A 217 -18.45 -19.76 -18.97
C LEU A 217 -16.95 -19.93 -19.26
N GLN A 218 -16.09 -19.50 -18.35
CA GLN A 218 -14.66 -19.82 -18.41
C GLN A 218 -14.55 -21.32 -18.06
N ASP A 219 -14.79 -22.16 -19.06
CA ASP A 219 -14.81 -23.62 -18.97
C ASP A 219 -13.43 -24.24 -18.63
N VAL A 220 -12.41 -23.41 -18.39
CA VAL A 220 -11.09 -23.87 -17.96
C VAL A 220 -10.60 -23.01 -16.80
N VAL A 221 -10.93 -23.42 -15.57
CA VAL A 221 -10.22 -22.94 -14.36
C VAL A 221 -8.76 -23.37 -14.51
N LYS A 222 -7.88 -22.44 -14.87
CA LYS A 222 -6.45 -22.74 -14.95
C LYS A 222 -5.89 -22.91 -13.53
N SER A 223 -5.20 -24.03 -13.32
CA SER A 223 -4.41 -24.26 -12.12
C SER A 223 -3.24 -23.28 -12.10
N GLU A 224 -3.11 -22.48 -11.04
CA GLU A 224 -1.91 -21.70 -10.81
C GLU A 224 -0.79 -22.59 -10.24
N PRO A 225 0.49 -22.21 -10.41
CA PRO A 225 1.57 -22.85 -9.66
C PRO A 225 1.31 -22.72 -8.15
N LEU A 226 1.63 -23.76 -7.39
CA LEU A 226 1.31 -23.86 -5.96
C LEU A 226 1.72 -22.63 -5.13
N VAL A 227 2.84 -21.99 -5.47
CA VAL A 227 3.31 -20.77 -4.79
C VAL A 227 2.31 -19.63 -4.93
N PHE A 228 1.76 -19.42 -6.14
CA PHE A 228 0.78 -18.38 -6.39
C PHE A 228 -0.61 -18.77 -5.90
N GLU A 229 -0.95 -20.06 -5.97
CA GLU A 229 -2.21 -20.58 -5.43
C GLU A 229 -2.29 -20.33 -3.92
N ASN A 230 -1.23 -20.63 -3.17
CA ASN A 230 -1.14 -20.33 -1.74
C ASN A 230 -1.21 -18.83 -1.46
N PHE A 231 -0.51 -18.01 -2.26
CA PHE A 231 -0.59 -16.55 -2.13
C PHE A 231 -2.04 -16.05 -2.26
N PHE A 232 -2.77 -16.52 -3.28
CA PHE A 232 -4.16 -16.12 -3.47
C PHE A 232 -5.07 -16.62 -2.34
N GLN A 233 -4.85 -17.85 -1.87
CA GLN A 233 -5.63 -18.42 -0.77
C GLN A 233 -5.39 -17.67 0.55
N GLU A 234 -4.17 -17.20 0.80
CA GLU A 234 -3.82 -16.48 2.03
C GLU A 234 -4.25 -15.01 2.01
N ASN A 235 -4.27 -14.37 0.83
CA ASN A 235 -4.46 -12.92 0.73
C ASN A 235 -5.82 -12.50 0.18
N LEU A 236 -6.54 -13.34 -0.59
CA LEU A 236 -7.85 -12.98 -1.12
C LEU A 236 -8.96 -13.40 -0.16
N LEU A 237 -9.75 -12.43 0.28
CA LEU A 237 -10.91 -12.68 1.13
C LEU A 237 -11.91 -13.63 0.47
N ASN A 238 -12.08 -13.50 -0.85
CA ASN A 238 -13.03 -14.26 -1.67
C ASN A 238 -12.32 -15.26 -2.60
N TYR A 239 -11.22 -15.85 -2.15
CA TYR A 239 -10.41 -16.79 -2.93
C TYR A 239 -11.23 -17.82 -3.72
N GLU A 240 -12.23 -18.44 -3.09
CA GLU A 240 -13.07 -19.46 -3.72
C GLU A 240 -13.84 -18.94 -4.94
N GLN A 241 -14.39 -17.73 -4.87
CA GLN A 241 -15.07 -17.06 -5.98
C GLN A 241 -14.07 -16.53 -7.01
N ALA A 242 -12.95 -15.98 -6.54
CA ALA A 242 -11.93 -15.38 -7.40
C ALA A 242 -11.34 -16.38 -8.41
N LYS A 243 -11.26 -17.68 -8.06
CA LYS A 243 -10.80 -18.74 -8.95
C LYS A 243 -11.56 -18.81 -10.28
N THR A 244 -12.87 -18.53 -10.27
CA THR A 244 -13.70 -18.60 -11.49
C THR A 244 -13.59 -17.37 -12.37
N TRP A 245 -12.81 -16.37 -11.93
CA TRP A 245 -12.60 -15.10 -12.61
C TRP A 245 -11.19 -14.97 -13.17
N ARG A 246 -10.48 -16.08 -13.36
CA ARG A 246 -9.09 -16.07 -13.80
C ARG A 246 -9.00 -16.02 -15.32
N GLU A 247 -8.25 -15.05 -15.85
CA GLU A 247 -8.04 -14.97 -17.29
C GLU A 247 -6.92 -15.93 -17.76
N ASN A 248 -7.09 -16.46 -18.98
CA ASN A 248 -6.06 -17.21 -19.66
C ASN A 248 -4.89 -16.29 -20.04
N VAL A 249 -3.82 -16.33 -19.25
CA VAL A 249 -2.50 -15.88 -19.72
C VAL A 249 -2.02 -16.90 -20.78
N SER A 250 -2.52 -16.74 -22.00
CA SER A 250 -2.10 -17.54 -23.14
C SER A 250 -0.71 -17.08 -23.56
N SER A 251 0.30 -17.94 -23.39
CA SER A 251 1.63 -17.76 -23.99
C SER A 251 1.63 -17.93 -25.52
N ASN A 252 0.47 -17.89 -26.18
CA ASN A 252 0.33 -18.02 -27.62
C ASN A 252 -0.33 -16.77 -28.21
N SER A 253 0.50 -15.79 -28.59
CA SER A 253 0.20 -14.91 -29.72
C SER A 253 1.37 -14.98 -30.70
N VAL A 254 1.43 -16.10 -31.41
CA VAL A 254 2.03 -16.19 -32.74
C VAL A 254 0.96 -16.80 -33.62
N ASN A 255 -0.01 -15.98 -34.00
CA ASN A 255 -0.67 -15.98 -35.31
C ASN A 255 -1.64 -14.81 -35.35
N GLY A 256 -1.45 -13.94 -36.33
CA GLY A 256 -2.07 -12.63 -36.43
C GLY A 256 -3.58 -12.65 -36.33
N SER A 257 -4.08 -12.04 -35.26
CA SER A 257 -5.33 -11.30 -35.22
C SER A 257 -5.18 -10.26 -34.11
N THR A 258 -5.44 -9.01 -34.45
CA THR A 258 -5.23 -7.83 -33.61
C THR A 258 -6.12 -7.86 -32.38
N ILE A 259 -5.60 -8.39 -31.27
CA ILE A 259 -6.15 -8.20 -29.94
C ILE A 259 -5.34 -7.09 -29.29
N THR A 260 -6.00 -5.97 -29.03
CA THR A 260 -5.50 -4.83 -28.27
C THR A 260 -5.24 -5.26 -26.84
N LYS A 261 -4.04 -5.79 -26.60
CA LYS A 261 -3.31 -5.60 -25.35
C LYS A 261 -3.52 -4.14 -24.97
N ALA A 262 -4.03 -3.82 -23.79
CA ALA A 262 -4.03 -2.45 -23.29
C ALA A 262 -2.56 -2.02 -23.17
N ALA A 263 -2.00 -1.60 -24.29
CA ALA A 263 -0.68 -1.00 -24.36
C ALA A 263 -0.81 0.25 -23.51
N TRP A 264 0.08 0.37 -22.53
CA TRP A 264 0.25 1.64 -21.86
C TRP A 264 0.46 2.71 -22.93
N PHE A 265 -0.48 3.64 -23.02
CA PHE A 265 -0.35 4.81 -23.88
C PHE A 265 0.31 5.89 -23.03
N PRO A 266 1.48 6.43 -23.45
CA PRO A 266 2.04 7.58 -22.76
C PRO A 266 1.01 8.73 -22.80
N PRO A 267 0.93 9.55 -21.74
CA PRO A 267 0.10 10.76 -21.77
C PRO A 267 0.50 11.65 -22.96
N ASP A 268 -0.48 12.37 -23.52
CA ASP A 268 -0.27 13.36 -24.57
C ASP A 268 -0.39 14.77 -23.95
N PRO A 269 0.65 15.62 -23.97
CA PRO A 269 1.99 15.37 -24.53
C PRO A 269 2.87 14.48 -23.63
N GLY A 270 3.75 13.68 -24.24
CA GLY A 270 4.65 12.77 -23.53
C GLY A 270 6.00 12.63 -24.22
N TRP A 271 7.07 12.53 -23.42
CA TRP A 271 8.45 12.39 -23.89
C TRP A 271 9.08 11.09 -23.37
N ARG A 272 9.78 10.36 -24.24
CA ARG A 272 10.40 9.07 -23.90
C ARG A 272 11.87 9.26 -23.52
N ILE A 273 12.22 8.90 -22.29
CA ILE A 273 13.62 8.83 -21.82
C ILE A 273 14.13 7.41 -22.08
N LYS A 274 15.20 7.27 -22.86
CA LYS A 274 15.87 5.98 -23.11
C LYS A 274 17.11 5.87 -22.24
N VAL A 275 17.14 4.88 -21.35
CA VAL A 275 18.32 4.53 -20.56
C VAL A 275 19.06 3.37 -21.21
N ARG A 276 20.39 3.34 -21.09
CA ARG A 276 21.24 2.27 -21.64
C ARG A 276 21.56 1.19 -20.62
N GLU A 277 21.65 1.59 -19.35
CA GLU A 277 22.00 0.74 -18.21
C GLU A 277 21.10 1.13 -17.03
N ASP A 278 20.99 0.27 -16.02
CA ASP A 278 20.26 0.59 -14.81
C ASP A 278 21.14 1.46 -13.89
N GLY A 279 20.60 2.57 -13.39
CA GLY A 279 21.36 3.48 -12.54
C GLY A 279 20.66 4.80 -12.27
N PHE A 280 21.33 5.69 -11.55
CA PHE A 280 20.86 7.05 -11.28
C PHE A 280 21.24 7.97 -12.43
N TYR A 281 20.23 8.64 -13.00
CA TYR A 281 20.39 9.60 -14.09
C TYR A 281 19.93 10.98 -13.64
N LYS A 282 20.69 12.00 -14.03
CA LYS A 282 20.31 13.41 -13.87
C LYS A 282 19.90 13.96 -15.23
N LEU A 283 18.75 14.63 -15.27
CA LEU A 283 18.29 15.40 -16.43
C LEU A 283 18.37 16.88 -16.09
N THR A 284 18.98 17.65 -16.98
CA THR A 284 19.10 19.11 -16.85
C THR A 284 18.09 19.82 -17.74
N PHE A 285 17.75 21.07 -17.40
CA PHE A 285 16.84 21.88 -18.21
C PHE A 285 17.31 22.05 -19.66
N THR A 286 18.62 22.24 -19.84
CA THR A 286 19.23 22.37 -21.18
C THR A 286 19.04 21.10 -22.02
N GLU A 287 19.09 19.91 -21.41
CA GLU A 287 18.85 18.65 -22.11
C GLU A 287 17.37 18.46 -22.47
N LEU A 288 16.44 18.91 -21.61
CA LEU A 288 15.01 18.85 -21.87
C LEU A 288 14.59 19.83 -22.98
N GLU A 289 15.14 21.05 -22.97
CA GLU A 289 14.94 22.06 -24.01
C GLU A 289 15.49 21.58 -25.37
N ALA A 290 16.70 21.01 -25.37
CA ALA A 290 17.29 20.42 -26.58
C ALA A 290 16.47 19.23 -27.13
N ALA A 291 15.71 18.54 -26.27
CA ALA A 291 14.79 17.47 -26.65
C ALA A 291 13.41 17.97 -27.13
N GLY A 292 13.20 19.30 -27.20
CA GLY A 292 11.97 19.90 -27.68
C GLY A 292 10.83 19.91 -26.65
N ILE A 293 11.15 19.82 -25.36
CA ILE A 293 10.17 20.00 -24.28
C ILE A 293 10.00 21.50 -24.03
N PRO A 294 8.77 22.05 -24.09
CA PRO A 294 8.53 23.48 -23.90
C PRO A 294 8.56 23.84 -22.39
N ILE A 295 9.77 23.87 -21.84
CA ILE A 295 10.06 24.09 -20.42
C ILE A 295 9.63 25.47 -19.90
N ASP A 296 9.41 26.43 -20.80
CA ASP A 296 8.98 27.80 -20.53
C ASP A 296 7.47 27.93 -20.27
N THR A 297 6.68 26.94 -20.71
CA THR A 297 5.21 26.94 -20.60
C THR A 297 4.64 25.82 -19.72
N ILE A 298 5.45 24.83 -19.35
CA ILE A 298 5.04 23.69 -18.51
C ILE A 298 5.17 24.01 -17.01
N ASN A 299 4.13 23.68 -16.23
CA ASN A 299 4.21 23.70 -14.77
C ASN A 299 4.97 22.46 -14.26
N LEU A 300 6.15 22.70 -13.68
CA LEU A 300 7.06 21.64 -13.21
C LEU A 300 6.47 20.77 -12.09
N ASN A 301 5.54 21.31 -11.29
CA ASN A 301 4.88 20.56 -10.21
C ASN A 301 3.85 19.55 -10.72
N THR A 302 3.54 19.56 -12.02
CA THR A 302 2.57 18.65 -12.64
C THR A 302 3.21 17.51 -13.43
N LEU A 303 4.55 17.46 -13.46
CA LEU A 303 5.30 16.42 -14.15
C LEU A 303 5.09 15.06 -13.48
N LYS A 304 4.77 14.04 -14.29
CA LYS A 304 4.64 12.66 -13.85
C LYS A 304 5.62 11.80 -14.62
N MET A 305 6.36 10.96 -13.90
CA MET A 305 7.28 9.98 -14.48
C MET A 305 6.65 8.59 -14.40
N PHE A 306 6.71 7.86 -15.52
CA PHE A 306 6.21 6.50 -15.62
C PHE A 306 7.36 5.58 -16.08
N HIS A 307 7.39 4.35 -15.57
CA HIS A 307 8.32 3.31 -15.99
C HIS A 307 7.52 2.11 -16.54
N LEU A 308 8.15 1.28 -17.40
CA LEU A 308 7.55 0.12 -18.10
C LEU A 308 6.74 0.43 -19.39
N GLY A 309 7.12 1.49 -20.12
CA GLY A 309 6.60 1.83 -21.45
C GLY A 309 7.50 1.55 -22.64
#